data_AF-A0A679I1L8-F1
#
_entry.id   AF-A0A679I1L8-F1
#
_cell.length_a   1.000
_cell.length_b   1.000
_cell.length_c   1.000
_cell.angle_alpha   90.00
_cell.angle_beta   90.00
_cell.angle_gamma   90.00
#
_symmetry.space_group_name_H-M   'P 1'
#
loop_
_entity.id
_entity.type
_entity.pdbx_description
1 polymer ?
#
loop_
_entity_poly.entity_id
_entity_poly.type
_entity_poly.pdbx_seq_one_letter_code
_entity_poly.pdbx_strand_id
1 'polypeptide(L)'
;MGNWLTQFLAEHQDSLPDIPDIVSSVSGLSGPDLEESPEISAPEIVAPLRPGWLVAYRDRTGKLRGGFEERAAGTIQECRWEGNGWVVDLTNGESLPASIIQAVGRVNAEGRIIAAWSVRHHGLDGEGSAQ
;
A
#
# COMPACT_ATOMS: atom_id res chain seq x y z
N MET A 1 -20.47 -15.35 -12.35
CA MET A 1 -19.81 -15.11 -11.05
C MET A 1 -19.12 -13.76 -11.17
N GLY A 2 -19.65 -12.67 -10.59
CA GLY A 2 -19.07 -11.35 -10.89
C GLY A 2 -19.63 -10.11 -10.19
N ASN A 3 -20.39 -10.22 -9.09
CA ASN A 3 -21.02 -9.05 -8.45
C ASN A 3 -20.58 -8.79 -6.99
N TRP A 4 -19.67 -9.60 -6.45
CA TRP A 4 -19.27 -9.48 -5.04
C TRP A 4 -18.54 -8.16 -4.74
N LEU A 5 -17.63 -7.74 -5.64
CA LEU A 5 -16.84 -6.52 -5.44
C LEU A 5 -17.70 -5.26 -5.50
N THR A 6 -18.74 -5.24 -6.35
CA THR A 6 -19.67 -4.10 -6.47
C THR A 6 -20.57 -3.99 -5.23
N GLN A 7 -21.00 -5.12 -4.68
CA GLN A 7 -21.85 -5.16 -3.49
C GLN A 7 -21.09 -4.70 -2.24
N PHE A 8 -19.83 -5.11 -2.09
CA PHE A 8 -18.98 -4.71 -0.96
C PHE A 8 -18.72 -3.19 -0.92
N LEU A 9 -18.55 -2.56 -2.08
CA LEU A 9 -18.28 -1.11 -2.14
C LEU A 9 -19.51 -0.24 -1.84
N ALA A 10 -20.73 -0.75 -2.06
CA ALA A 10 -21.96 -0.02 -1.78
C ALA A 10 -22.33 0.00 -0.29
N GLU A 11 -21.88 -1.00 0.48
CA GLU A 11 -22.29 -1.20 1.88
C GLU A 11 -21.49 -0.34 2.89
N HIS A 12 -20.34 0.22 2.48
CA HIS A 12 -19.39 0.89 3.38
C HIS A 12 -19.14 2.37 3.08
N GLN A 13 -20.07 3.07 2.39
CA GLN A 13 -19.93 4.52 2.12
C GLN A 13 -20.48 5.45 3.23
N ASP A 14 -21.32 4.98 4.14
CA ASP A 14 -22.17 5.87 4.97
C ASP A 14 -21.71 6.14 6.41
N SER A 15 -20.53 5.66 6.84
CA SER A 15 -20.15 5.75 8.26
C SER A 15 -18.79 6.40 8.46
N LEU A 16 -18.78 7.70 8.77
CA LEU A 16 -17.63 8.47 9.27
C LEU A 16 -18.00 9.08 10.63
N PRO A 17 -17.16 8.95 11.68
CA PRO A 17 -17.15 9.89 12.79
C PRO A 17 -15.95 10.86 12.70
N ASP A 18 -16.20 12.12 13.04
CA ASP A 18 -15.23 13.22 13.20
C ASP A 18 -14.20 12.94 14.33
N ILE A 19 -12.91 13.19 14.08
CA ILE A 19 -11.82 13.07 15.08
C ILE A 19 -11.15 14.44 15.28
N PRO A 20 -10.98 14.93 16.53
CA PRO A 20 -10.25 16.17 16.79
C PRO A 20 -8.75 15.96 17.09
N ASP A 21 -7.95 16.95 16.69
CA ASP A 21 -6.51 17.10 16.90
C ASP A 21 -6.08 17.14 18.38
N ILE A 22 -5.01 16.42 18.73
CA ILE A 22 -4.31 16.58 20.02
C ILE A 22 -2.81 16.79 19.75
N VAL A 23 -2.34 18.01 20.00
CA VAL A 23 -0.92 18.38 20.06
C VAL A 23 -0.35 18.08 21.45
N SER A 24 0.85 17.53 21.55
CA SER A 24 1.57 17.43 22.82
C SER A 24 3.05 17.78 22.63
N SER A 25 3.42 18.95 23.14
CA SER A 25 4.80 19.45 23.23
C SER A 25 5.28 19.37 24.67
N VAL A 26 6.49 18.83 24.92
CA VAL A 26 7.26 19.13 26.13
C VAL A 26 8.75 19.21 25.78
N SER A 27 9.36 20.33 26.17
CA SER A 27 10.80 20.59 26.20
C SER A 27 11.38 20.30 27.58
N GLY A 28 12.65 19.85 27.64
CA GLY A 28 13.52 20.17 28.77
C GLY A 28 14.51 19.09 29.20
N LEU A 29 15.81 19.38 29.05
CA LEU A 29 16.83 19.51 30.11
C LEU A 29 18.21 18.97 29.71
N SER A 30 19.22 19.79 30.01
CA SER A 30 20.64 19.61 29.72
C SER A 30 21.33 18.62 30.67
N GLY A 31 22.18 17.76 30.10
CA GLY A 31 23.25 17.05 30.79
C GLY A 31 24.43 16.84 29.82
N PRO A 32 25.69 17.08 30.22
CA PRO A 32 26.85 16.72 29.43
C PRO A 32 27.30 15.32 29.84
N ASP A 33 26.89 14.32 29.09
CA ASP A 33 27.48 12.99 29.17
C ASP A 33 27.81 12.56 27.74
N LEU A 34 29.08 12.21 27.54
CA LEU A 34 29.60 11.64 26.30
C LEU A 34 29.08 10.19 26.20
N GLU A 35 27.75 10.05 26.07
CA GLU A 35 27.14 8.78 25.73
C GLU A 35 27.36 8.53 24.25
N GLU A 36 28.14 7.48 24.00
CA GLU A 36 28.14 6.63 22.80
C GLU A 36 26.80 6.78 22.07
N SER A 37 26.79 7.57 20.99
CA SER A 37 25.58 7.78 20.19
C SER A 37 25.09 6.39 19.78
N PRO A 38 23.89 5.95 20.21
CA PRO A 38 23.34 4.74 19.64
C PRO A 38 23.31 5.00 18.14
N GLU A 39 23.96 4.12 17.37
CA GLU A 39 23.67 4.00 15.95
C GLU A 39 22.18 3.64 15.89
N ILE A 40 21.33 4.66 15.90
CA ILE A 40 19.93 4.58 15.58
C ILE A 40 19.96 4.17 14.11
N SER A 41 20.01 2.86 13.91
CA SER A 41 19.88 2.23 12.61
C SER A 41 18.60 2.82 12.04
N ALA A 42 18.75 3.60 10.96
CA ALA A 42 17.62 4.22 10.31
C ALA A 42 16.56 3.13 10.10
N PRO A 43 15.28 3.41 10.41
CA PRO A 43 14.23 2.39 10.27
C PRO A 43 14.32 1.83 8.85
N GLU A 44 14.55 0.52 8.72
CA GLU A 44 14.55 -0.12 7.41
C GLU A 44 13.20 0.14 6.77
N ILE A 45 13.21 0.90 5.68
CA ILE A 45 12.00 1.22 4.92
C ILE A 45 11.62 -0.05 4.16
N VAL A 46 10.77 -0.88 4.79
CA VAL A 46 10.32 -2.16 4.23
C VAL A 46 9.29 -1.92 3.13
N ALA A 47 9.53 -2.50 1.95
CA ALA A 47 8.60 -2.42 0.82
C ALA A 47 7.25 -3.09 1.16
N PRO A 48 6.12 -2.38 1.04
CA PRO A 48 4.80 -2.92 1.40
C PRO A 48 4.27 -3.93 0.37
N LEU A 49 4.82 -3.92 -0.84
CA LEU A 49 4.40 -4.77 -1.94
C LEU A 49 5.53 -5.68 -2.39
N ARG A 50 5.20 -6.94 -2.70
CA ARG A 50 6.18 -7.95 -3.07
C ARG A 50 6.16 -8.25 -4.58
N PRO A 51 7.32 -8.53 -5.20
CA PRO A 51 7.38 -9.03 -6.56
C PRO A 51 6.48 -10.24 -6.78
N GLY A 52 5.85 -10.29 -7.96
CA GLY A 52 4.91 -11.34 -8.37
C GLY A 52 3.47 -11.10 -7.92
N TRP A 53 3.20 -10.23 -6.94
CA TRP A 53 1.82 -9.88 -6.58
C TRP A 53 1.12 -9.13 -7.73
N LEU A 54 -0.21 -9.14 -7.69
CA LEU A 54 -1.06 -8.41 -8.64
C LEU A 54 -1.59 -7.13 -8.01
N VAL A 55 -1.72 -6.07 -8.80
CA VAL A 55 -2.34 -4.80 -8.41
C VAL A 55 -3.40 -4.40 -9.41
N ALA A 56 -4.44 -3.74 -8.92
CA ALA A 56 -5.45 -3.08 -9.73
C ALA A 56 -5.47 -1.57 -9.42
N TYR A 57 -5.52 -0.74 -10.46
CA TYR A 57 -5.45 0.71 -10.37
C TYR A 57 -6.33 1.35 -11.45
N ARG A 58 -6.60 2.65 -11.32
CA ARG A 58 -7.23 3.43 -12.40
C ARG A 58 -6.16 4.21 -13.15
N ASP A 59 -6.19 4.12 -14.47
CA ASP A 59 -5.32 4.95 -15.31
C ASP A 59 -5.80 6.40 -15.38
N ARG A 60 -5.10 7.22 -16.18
CA ARG A 60 -5.41 8.64 -16.38
C ARG A 60 -6.78 8.89 -17.02
N THR A 61 -7.37 7.88 -17.67
CA THR A 61 -8.72 7.93 -18.25
C THR A 61 -9.79 7.48 -17.25
N GLY A 62 -9.39 7.08 -16.04
CA GLY A 62 -10.25 6.53 -15.01
C GLY A 62 -10.63 5.06 -15.24
N LYS A 63 -10.06 4.40 -16.25
CA LYS A 63 -10.33 2.99 -16.55
C LYS A 63 -9.56 2.09 -15.58
N LEU A 64 -10.22 1.05 -15.09
CA LEU A 64 -9.56 0.04 -14.25
C LEU A 64 -8.60 -0.81 -15.10
N ARG A 65 -7.36 -0.95 -14.62
CA ARG A 65 -6.24 -1.65 -15.27
C ARG A 65 -5.61 -2.64 -14.28
N GLY A 66 -4.88 -3.60 -14.83
CA GLY A 66 -4.16 -4.61 -14.04
C GLY A 66 -5.06 -5.74 -13.54
N GLY A 67 -4.71 -6.29 -12.37
CA GLY A 67 -5.38 -7.44 -11.78
C GLY A 67 -5.17 -8.74 -12.56
N PHE A 68 -6.09 -9.69 -12.38
CA PHE A 68 -5.98 -11.02 -12.97
C PHE A 68 -6.22 -11.03 -14.49
N GLU A 69 -7.18 -10.24 -14.97
CA GLU A 69 -7.54 -10.17 -16.39
C GLU A 69 -6.45 -9.51 -17.23
N GLU A 70 -5.63 -8.64 -16.64
CA GLU A 70 -4.55 -7.92 -17.31
C GLU A 70 -3.22 -8.07 -16.57
N ARG A 71 -2.78 -9.33 -16.37
CA ARG A 71 -1.58 -9.65 -15.57
C ARG A 71 -0.33 -8.87 -15.93
N ALA A 72 -0.02 -8.67 -17.20
CA ALA A 72 1.20 -7.95 -17.59
C ALA A 72 1.21 -6.51 -17.06
N ALA A 73 0.03 -5.85 -17.03
CA ALA A 73 -0.15 -4.51 -16.48
C ALA A 73 -0.47 -4.51 -14.98
N GLY A 74 -0.54 -5.66 -14.33
CA GLY A 74 -0.86 -5.77 -12.90
C GLY A 74 0.21 -6.45 -12.07
N THR A 75 1.17 -7.15 -12.68
CA THR A 75 2.18 -7.92 -11.94
C THR A 75 3.32 -7.02 -11.50
N ILE A 76 3.58 -7.01 -10.20
CA ILE A 76 4.66 -6.26 -9.59
C ILE A 76 6.00 -6.92 -9.94
N GLN A 77 6.92 -6.14 -10.49
CA GLN A 77 8.31 -6.51 -10.66
C GLN A 77 9.13 -6.08 -9.44
N GLU A 78 8.96 -4.84 -8.99
CA GLU A 78 9.69 -4.25 -7.87
C GLU A 78 8.85 -3.17 -7.17
N CYS A 79 9.09 -2.95 -5.87
CA CYS A 79 8.54 -1.82 -5.15
C CYS A 79 9.68 -1.10 -4.42
N ARG A 80 9.87 0.18 -4.73
CA ARG A 80 11.01 0.99 -4.25
C ARG A 80 10.55 2.33 -3.71
N TRP A 81 11.31 2.86 -2.75
CA TRP A 81 11.06 4.20 -2.20
C TRP A 81 11.74 5.25 -3.08
N GLU A 82 10.97 6.19 -3.64
CA GLU A 82 11.50 7.32 -4.41
C GLU A 82 11.12 8.64 -3.75
N GLY A 83 12.05 9.17 -2.94
CA GLY A 83 11.98 10.51 -2.34
C GLY A 83 10.81 10.69 -1.36
N ASN A 84 9.60 10.80 -1.89
CA ASN A 84 8.37 11.14 -1.18
C ASN A 84 7.32 10.02 -1.17
N GLY A 85 7.61 8.84 -1.74
CA GLY A 85 6.65 7.74 -1.71
C GLY A 85 7.13 6.46 -2.37
N TRP A 86 6.31 5.42 -2.21
CA TRP A 86 6.50 4.14 -2.87
C TRP A 86 6.15 4.22 -4.35
N VAL A 87 7.04 3.68 -5.18
CA VAL A 87 6.83 3.45 -6.61
C VAL A 87 6.84 1.95 -6.87
N VAL A 88 5.92 1.50 -7.71
CA VAL A 88 5.74 0.10 -8.08
C VAL A 88 6.06 -0.03 -9.55
N ASP A 89 7.12 -0.77 -9.84
CA ASP A 89 7.50 -1.15 -11.19
C ASP A 89 6.74 -2.43 -11.57
N LEU A 90 6.10 -2.41 -12.73
CA LEU A 90 5.31 -3.50 -13.26
C LEU A 90 6.08 -4.27 -14.33
N THR A 91 5.71 -5.55 -14.53
CA THR A 91 6.38 -6.42 -15.52
C THR A 91 6.24 -5.97 -16.97
N ASN A 92 5.30 -5.07 -17.29
CA ASN A 92 5.18 -4.45 -18.60
C ASN A 92 6.13 -3.25 -18.80
N GLY A 93 6.95 -2.90 -17.80
CA GLY A 93 7.86 -1.74 -17.82
C GLY A 93 7.23 -0.43 -17.39
N GLU A 94 5.97 -0.42 -16.93
CA GLU A 94 5.31 0.77 -16.39
C GLU A 94 5.65 0.97 -14.90
N SER A 95 5.86 2.22 -14.50
CA SER A 95 6.08 2.59 -13.09
C SER A 95 4.91 3.42 -12.59
N LEU A 96 4.36 3.03 -11.44
CA LEU A 96 3.18 3.66 -10.84
C LEU A 96 3.46 4.12 -9.41
N PRO A 97 2.97 5.30 -9.00
CA PRO A 97 2.98 5.65 -7.58
C PRO A 97 2.04 4.72 -6.81
N ALA A 98 2.46 4.21 -5.66
CA ALA A 98 1.64 3.25 -4.90
C ALA A 98 0.29 3.83 -4.44
N SER A 99 0.17 5.16 -4.35
CA SER A 99 -1.05 5.88 -3.97
C SER A 99 -2.23 5.70 -4.93
N ILE A 100 -2.00 5.28 -6.19
CA ILE A 100 -3.09 5.03 -7.14
C ILE A 100 -3.61 3.58 -7.12
N ILE A 101 -2.95 2.70 -6.37
CA ILE A 101 -3.31 1.29 -6.27
C ILE A 101 -4.57 1.16 -5.41
N GLN A 102 -5.58 0.47 -5.95
CA GLN A 102 -6.89 0.33 -5.30
C GLN A 102 -7.05 -1.03 -4.63
N ALA A 103 -6.48 -2.07 -5.21
CA ALA A 103 -6.52 -3.42 -4.69
C ALA A 103 -5.24 -4.18 -5.00
N VAL A 104 -4.94 -5.14 -4.14
CA VAL A 104 -3.78 -6.02 -4.23
C VAL A 104 -4.26 -7.46 -4.20
N GLY A 105 -3.64 -8.31 -5.01
CA GLY A 105 -3.87 -9.75 -5.06
C GLY A 105 -2.56 -10.49 -4.83
N ARG A 106 -2.48 -11.21 -3.72
CA ARG A 106 -1.38 -12.13 -3.45
C ARG A 106 -1.55 -13.39 -4.30
N VAL A 107 -0.51 -13.77 -5.03
CA VAL A 107 -0.49 -14.98 -5.83
C VAL A 107 0.44 -16.04 -5.23
N ASN A 108 0.16 -17.30 -5.52
CA ASN A 108 1.05 -18.42 -5.22
C ASN A 108 2.05 -18.67 -6.37
N ALA A 109 2.89 -19.72 -6.24
CA ALA A 109 3.89 -20.08 -7.24
C ALA A 109 3.29 -20.45 -8.61
N GLU A 110 2.05 -20.95 -8.65
CA GLU A 110 1.32 -21.24 -9.89
C GLU A 110 0.61 -20.00 -10.47
N GLY A 111 0.81 -18.83 -9.86
CA GLY A 111 0.20 -17.56 -10.25
C GLY A 111 -1.28 -17.42 -9.86
N ARG A 112 -1.86 -18.35 -9.09
CA ARG A 112 -3.26 -18.27 -8.65
C ARG A 112 -3.40 -17.27 -7.49
N ILE A 113 -4.45 -16.46 -7.51
CA ILE A 113 -4.76 -15.56 -6.39
C ILE A 113 -5.17 -16.40 -5.18
N ILE A 114 -4.47 -16.19 -4.06
CA ILE A 114 -4.72 -16.86 -2.77
C ILE A 114 -5.27 -15.90 -1.70
N ALA A 115 -5.06 -14.60 -1.88
CA ALA A 115 -5.68 -13.55 -1.08
C ALA A 115 -5.81 -12.29 -1.94
N ALA A 116 -6.83 -11.49 -1.68
CA ALA A 116 -7.00 -10.18 -2.29
C ALA A 116 -7.69 -9.23 -1.31
N TRP A 117 -7.30 -7.97 -1.35
CA TRP A 117 -7.85 -6.94 -0.47
C TRP A 117 -7.87 -5.58 -1.18
N SER A 118 -8.67 -4.67 -0.64
CA SER A 118 -8.64 -3.27 -1.06
C SER A 118 -7.64 -2.51 -0.20
N VAL A 119 -6.84 -1.66 -0.85
CA VAL A 119 -5.81 -0.84 -0.19
C VAL A 119 -6.42 0.12 0.82
N ARG A 120 -7.62 0.63 0.53
CA ARG A 120 -8.35 1.54 1.41
C ARG A 120 -8.63 0.94 2.80
N HIS A 121 -8.88 -0.36 2.88
CA HIS A 121 -9.28 -1.01 4.14
C HIS A 121 -8.13 -1.77 4.82
N HIS A 122 -7.14 -2.24 4.05
CA HIS A 122 -6.09 -3.13 4.57
C HIS A 122 -4.68 -2.62 4.29
N GLY A 123 -4.53 -1.41 3.75
CA GLY A 123 -3.23 -0.92 3.30
C GLY A 123 -2.66 -1.67 2.11
N LEU A 124 -1.42 -1.35 1.75
CA LEU A 124 -0.74 -1.95 0.60
C LEU A 124 -0.25 -3.38 0.91
N ASP A 125 0.15 -3.64 2.15
CA ASP A 125 0.67 -4.92 2.61
C ASP A 125 -0.42 -5.94 3.00
N GLY A 126 -1.65 -5.45 3.22
CA GLY A 126 -2.78 -6.28 3.65
C GLY A 126 -2.90 -6.43 5.16
N GLU A 127 -1.99 -5.82 5.93
CA GLU A 127 -1.95 -5.88 7.40
C GLU A 127 -2.56 -4.62 8.05
N GLY A 128 -2.93 -3.62 7.24
CA GLY A 128 -3.57 -2.40 7.69
C GLY A 128 -4.81 -2.70 8.50
N SER A 129 -4.71 -2.47 9.81
CA SER A 129 -5.86 -2.50 10.70
C SER A 129 -6.75 -1.33 10.31
N ALA A 130 -8.01 -1.60 9.93
CA ALA A 130 -9.01 -0.55 9.82
C ALA A 130 -9.05 0.20 11.17
N GLN A 131 -8.56 1.44 11.18
CA GLN A 131 -8.82 2.42 12.23
C GLN A 131 -10.01 3.26 11.81
#